data_AF-A0A968I4W9-F1
#
_entry.id   AF-A0A968I4W9-F1
#
_cell.length_a   1.000
_cell.length_b   1.000
_cell.length_c   1.000
_cell.angle_alpha   90.00
_cell.angle_beta   90.00
_cell.angle_gamma   90.00
#
_symmetry.space_group_name_H-M   'P 1'
#
loop_
_entity.id
_entity.type
_entity.pdbx_description
1 polymer ?
#
loop_
_entity_poly.entity_id
_entity_poly.type
_entity_poly.pdbx_seq_one_letter_code
_entity_poly.pdbx_strand_id
1 'polypeptide(L)'
;MTDSPKLRQARTLALEAHADQRYGDQPYVVHLERVVSVLEQFGVTPETSSGEALLCAAWLHDSLEDTNLEATRIEAIDHSRWIWYSASRTKTVRLELRRRNARTRKSRRTKKPWR
;
A
#
# COMPACT_ATOMS: atom_id res chain seq x y z
N MET A 1 -5.20 3.80 25.58
CA MET A 1 -4.38 3.48 24.41
C MET A 1 -4.29 1.97 24.34
N THR A 2 -5.06 1.37 23.46
CA THR A 2 -5.11 -0.07 23.26
C THR A 2 -3.87 -0.50 22.49
N ASP A 3 -2.99 -1.20 23.20
CA ASP A 3 -1.67 -1.57 22.73
C ASP A 3 -1.72 -2.89 21.97
N SER A 4 -2.20 -2.87 20.72
CA SER A 4 -2.26 -4.05 19.86
C SER A 4 -0.84 -4.49 19.44
N PRO A 5 -0.43 -5.74 19.74
CA PRO A 5 0.85 -6.29 19.29
C PRO A 5 1.00 -6.27 17.76
N LYS A 6 -0.09 -6.54 17.03
CA LYS A 6 -0.08 -6.54 15.56
C LYS A 6 0.14 -5.14 15.01
N LEU A 7 -0.49 -4.12 15.58
CA LEU A 7 -0.29 -2.74 15.15
C LEU A 7 1.14 -2.27 15.40
N ARG A 8 1.73 -2.64 16.54
CA ARG A 8 3.15 -2.36 16.82
C ARG A 8 4.05 -3.03 15.79
N GLN A 9 3.81 -4.29 15.47
CA GLN A 9 4.59 -5.02 14.47
C GLN A 9 4.44 -4.44 13.07
N ALA A 10 3.20 -4.13 12.64
CA ALA A 10 2.93 -3.51 11.33
C ALA A 10 3.62 -2.15 11.20
N ARG A 11 3.53 -1.31 12.23
CA ARG A 11 4.22 -0.02 12.27
C ARG A 11 5.73 -0.20 12.18
N THR A 12 6.33 -1.03 13.03
CA THR A 12 7.78 -1.27 13.00
C THR A 12 8.24 -1.79 11.64
N LEU A 13 7.51 -2.74 11.06
CA LEU A 13 7.85 -3.30 9.75
C LEU A 13 7.80 -2.25 8.64
N ALA A 14 6.77 -1.39 8.65
CA ALA A 14 6.66 -0.30 7.69
C ALA A 14 7.78 0.74 7.85
N LEU A 15 8.14 1.08 9.09
CA LEU A 15 9.26 1.98 9.37
C LEU A 15 10.60 1.41 8.87
N GLU A 16 10.83 0.12 9.09
CA GLU A 16 12.02 -0.59 8.57
C GLU A 16 12.03 -0.58 7.04
N ALA A 17 10.91 -0.92 6.40
CA ALA A 17 10.82 -1.03 4.96
C ALA A 17 11.03 0.31 4.24
N HIS A 18 10.52 1.40 4.82
CA HIS A 18 10.57 2.74 4.24
C HIS A 18 11.67 3.65 4.83
N ALA A 19 12.63 3.10 5.59
CA ALA A 19 13.63 3.86 6.34
C ALA A 19 14.43 4.85 5.48
N ASP A 20 14.78 4.44 4.25
CA ASP A 20 15.56 5.26 3.31
C ASP A 20 14.70 6.01 2.29
N GLN A 21 13.36 5.90 2.37
CA GLN A 21 12.43 6.51 1.42
C GLN A 21 11.98 7.91 1.89
N ARG A 22 11.78 8.80 0.92
CA ARG A 22 11.28 10.18 1.16
C ARG A 22 9.92 10.40 0.50
N TYR A 23 9.13 11.28 1.10
CA TYR A 23 7.87 11.82 0.60
C TYR A 23 8.03 13.34 0.43
N GLY A 24 8.44 13.76 -0.77
CA GLY A 24 8.92 15.13 -0.99
C GLY A 24 10.17 15.40 -0.14
N ASP A 25 10.12 16.45 0.67
CA ASP A 25 11.22 16.81 1.58
C ASP A 25 11.18 16.06 2.93
N GLN A 26 10.11 15.31 3.20
CA GLN A 26 9.89 14.62 4.48
C GLN A 26 10.26 13.13 4.39
N PRO A 27 10.59 12.47 5.51
CA PRO A 27 10.67 11.01 5.58
C PRO A 27 9.34 10.36 5.19
N TYR A 28 9.37 9.21 4.52
CA TYR A 28 8.14 8.56 4.03
C TYR A 28 7.16 8.16 5.15
N VAL A 29 7.65 7.93 6.36
CA VAL A 29 6.80 7.70 7.56
C VAL A 29 5.74 8.79 7.75
N VAL A 30 6.00 10.05 7.34
CA VAL A 30 5.02 11.13 7.47
C VAL A 30 3.79 10.88 6.60
N HIS A 31 3.95 10.27 5.42
CA HIS A 31 2.83 9.83 4.60
C HIS A 31 2.03 8.73 5.29
N LEU A 32 2.71 7.72 5.83
CA LEU A 32 2.07 6.61 6.56
C LEU A 32 1.25 7.11 7.76
N GLU A 33 1.83 8.00 8.57
CA GLU A 33 1.15 8.61 9.73
C GLU A 33 -0.09 9.40 9.33
N ARG A 34 -0.06 10.12 8.19
CA ARG A 34 -1.22 10.84 7.68
C ARG A 34 -2.35 9.90 7.29
N VAL A 35 -2.06 8.79 6.60
CA VAL A 35 -3.08 7.80 6.22
C VAL A 35 -3.72 7.18 7.46
N VAL A 36 -2.92 6.80 8.46
CA VAL A 36 -3.42 6.27 9.73
C VAL A 36 -4.29 7.30 10.46
N SER A 37 -3.83 8.55 10.55
CA SER A 37 -4.59 9.63 11.19
C SER A 37 -5.94 9.88 10.53
N VAL A 38 -6.03 9.78 9.20
CA VAL A 38 -7.32 9.87 8.49
C VAL A 38 -8.27 8.76 8.96
N LEU A 39 -7.81 7.51 9.04
CA LEU A 39 -8.66 6.42 9.52
C LEU A 39 -9.14 6.65 10.95
N GLU A 40 -8.24 7.09 11.84
CA GLU A 40 -8.58 7.43 13.23
C GLU A 40 -9.62 8.57 13.30
N GLN A 41 -9.51 9.59 12.45
CA GLN A 41 -10.49 10.68 12.35
C GLN A 41 -11.89 10.19 11.93
N PHE A 42 -11.98 9.10 11.16
CA PHE A 42 -13.24 8.43 10.82
C PHE A 42 -13.72 7.43 11.88
N GLY A 43 -13.08 7.40 13.06
CA GLY A 43 -13.46 6.52 14.16
C GLY A 43 -12.98 5.09 14.00
N VAL A 44 -12.01 4.83 13.11
CA VAL A 44 -11.36 3.52 13.02
C VAL A 44 -10.40 3.38 14.18
N THR A 45 -10.77 2.54 15.14
CA THR A 45 -9.92 2.21 16.30
C THR A 45 -9.67 0.71 16.36
N PRO A 46 -8.63 0.24 17.08
CA PRO A 46 -8.33 -1.18 17.18
C PRO A 46 -9.51 -2.03 17.69
N GLU A 47 -10.42 -1.43 18.45
CA GLU A 47 -11.60 -2.10 19.05
C GLU A 47 -12.75 -2.31 18.05
N THR A 48 -12.77 -1.55 16.95
CA THR A 48 -13.79 -1.74 15.92
C THR A 48 -13.59 -3.08 15.22
N SER A 49 -14.67 -3.71 14.75
CA SER A 49 -14.66 -5.09 14.22
C SER A 49 -13.64 -5.35 13.10
N SER A 50 -13.16 -4.31 12.43
CA SER A 50 -12.10 -4.40 11.41
C SER A 50 -11.00 -3.36 11.58
N GLY A 51 -10.98 -2.60 12.67
CA GLY A 51 -10.09 -1.44 12.79
C GLY A 51 -8.64 -1.81 13.01
N GLU A 52 -8.35 -2.83 13.82
CA GLU A 52 -6.97 -3.35 13.93
C GLU A 52 -6.42 -3.74 12.56
N ALA A 53 -7.20 -4.47 11.75
CA ALA A 53 -6.80 -4.88 10.42
C ALA A 53 -6.65 -3.69 9.46
N LEU A 54 -7.54 -2.70 9.52
CA LEU A 54 -7.47 -1.48 8.70
C LEU A 54 -6.28 -0.60 9.05
N LEU A 55 -5.95 -0.47 10.34
CA LEU A 55 -4.81 0.30 10.80
C LEU A 55 -3.49 -0.42 10.46
N CYS A 56 -3.42 -1.75 10.59
CA CYS A 56 -2.29 -2.55 10.09
C CYS A 56 -2.11 -2.37 8.57
N ALA A 57 -3.21 -2.45 7.82
CA ALA A 57 -3.24 -2.23 6.38
C ALA A 57 -2.72 -0.83 6.01
N ALA A 58 -3.14 0.22 6.72
CA ALA A 58 -2.68 1.58 6.48
C ALA A 58 -1.17 1.75 6.68
N TRP A 59 -0.59 1.11 7.69
CA TRP A 59 0.87 1.11 7.86
C TRP A 59 1.60 0.42 6.72
N LEU A 60 1.08 -0.69 6.20
CA LEU A 60 1.77 -1.58 5.27
C LEU A 60 1.37 -1.40 3.79
N HIS A 61 0.46 -0.47 3.48
CA HIS A 61 -0.20 -0.42 2.17
C HIS A 61 0.76 -0.24 0.98
N ASP A 62 1.84 0.52 1.18
CA ASP A 62 2.83 0.78 0.13
C ASP A 62 4.07 -0.12 0.23
N SER A 63 4.23 -0.89 1.30
CA SER A 63 5.48 -1.61 1.57
C SER A 63 5.80 -2.69 0.54
N LEU A 64 4.83 -3.39 -0.03
CA LEU A 64 5.08 -4.39 -1.09
C LEU A 64 5.25 -3.76 -2.49
N GLU A 65 4.74 -2.54 -2.70
CA GLU A 65 4.89 -1.83 -3.98
C GLU A 65 6.24 -1.14 -4.07
N ASP A 66 6.53 -0.33 -3.06
CA ASP A 66 7.58 0.70 -3.08
C ASP A 66 8.91 0.20 -2.50
N THR A 67 8.90 -0.93 -1.79
CA THR A 67 10.08 -1.49 -1.12
C THR A 67 10.36 -2.93 -1.57
N ASN A 68 11.47 -3.50 -1.10
CA ASN A 68 11.83 -4.91 -1.29
C ASN A 68 11.29 -5.81 -0.15
N LEU A 69 10.27 -5.37 0.57
CA LEU A 69 9.66 -6.17 1.63
C LEU A 69 9.00 -7.44 1.05
N GLU A 70 9.34 -8.59 1.62
CA GLU A 70 8.75 -9.87 1.25
C GLU A 70 7.34 -10.05 1.85
N ALA A 71 6.39 -10.54 1.06
CA ALA A 71 5.00 -10.73 1.50
C ALA A 71 4.86 -11.65 2.72
N THR A 72 5.78 -12.60 2.89
CA THR A 72 5.82 -13.53 4.04
C THR A 72 6.02 -12.81 5.37
N ARG A 73 6.70 -11.66 5.40
CA ARG A 73 6.84 -10.85 6.64
C ARG A 73 5.52 -10.21 7.07
N ILE A 74 4.65 -9.87 6.11
CA ILE A 74 3.31 -9.32 6.39
C ILE A 74 2.36 -10.43 6.83
N GLU A 75 2.42 -11.61 6.20
CA GLU A 75 1.61 -12.78 6.59
C GLU A 75 1.88 -13.21 8.04
N ALA A 76 3.10 -13.02 8.53
CA ALA A 76 3.46 -13.30 9.93
C ALA A 76 2.79 -12.36 10.94
N ILE A 77 2.34 -11.17 10.53
CA ILE A 77 1.62 -10.22 11.40
C ILE A 77 0.15 -10.59 11.48
N ASP A 78 -0.45 -10.94 10.34
CA ASP A 78 -1.84 -11.39 10.28
C ASP A 78 -2.08 -12.26 9.04
N HIS A 79 -2.73 -13.39 9.24
CA HIS A 79 -3.16 -14.29 8.17
C HIS A 79 -4.43 -13.79 7.45
N SER A 80 -5.02 -12.69 7.92
CA SER A 80 -6.22 -12.10 7.36
C SER A 80 -5.96 -11.56 5.95
N ARG A 81 -6.73 -12.08 4.99
CA ARG A 81 -6.66 -11.73 3.56
C ARG A 81 -6.75 -10.22 3.27
N TRP A 82 -7.33 -9.43 4.19
CA TRP A 82 -7.51 -7.99 4.08
C TRP A 82 -6.20 -7.21 4.08
N ILE A 83 -5.26 -7.55 4.97
CA ILE A 83 -3.95 -6.87 5.04
C ILE A 83 -3.18 -7.15 3.75
N TRP A 84 -3.15 -8.40 3.30
CA TRP A 84 -2.53 -8.78 2.03
C TRP A 84 -3.14 -8.04 0.83
N TYR A 85 -4.46 -7.96 0.75
CA TYR A 85 -5.13 -7.29 -0.36
C TYR A 85 -4.85 -5.79 -0.39
N SER A 86 -4.77 -5.13 0.78
CA SER A 86 -4.43 -3.71 0.85
C SER A 86 -2.98 -3.41 0.47
N ALA A 87 -2.02 -4.23 0.94
CA ALA A 87 -0.60 -4.08 0.62
C ALA A 87 -0.25 -4.44 -0.84
N SER A 88 -1.08 -5.27 -1.49
CA SER A 88 -0.78 -5.79 -2.84
C SER A 88 -1.32 -4.95 -4.00
N ARG A 89 -2.12 -3.91 -3.75
CA ARG A 89 -2.81 -3.21 -4.84
C ARG A 89 -1.98 -2.09 -5.45
N THR A 90 -1.13 -2.44 -6.41
CA THR A 90 -0.69 -1.48 -7.47
C THR A 90 0.14 -2.08 -8.60
N LYS A 91 0.97 -3.11 -8.40
CA LYS A 91 1.72 -3.70 -9.55
C LYS A 91 0.78 -4.28 -10.61
N THR A 92 -0.28 -4.99 -10.23
CA THR A 92 -1.17 -5.67 -11.19
C THR A 92 -2.03 -4.70 -12.01
N VAL A 93 -2.62 -3.68 -11.38
CA VAL A 93 -3.47 -2.69 -12.08
C VAL A 93 -2.63 -1.75 -12.93
N ARG A 94 -1.46 -1.29 -12.44
CA ARG A 94 -0.55 -0.41 -13.17
C ARG A 94 0.09 -1.12 -14.37
N LEU A 95 0.47 -2.41 -14.24
CA LEU A 95 0.96 -3.21 -15.37
C LEU A 95 -0.14 -3.48 -16.40
N GLU A 96 -1.36 -3.79 -15.97
CA GLU A 96 -2.46 -4.07 -16.89
C GLU A 96 -2.91 -2.81 -17.64
N LEU A 97 -2.95 -1.65 -16.96
CA LEU A 97 -3.20 -0.35 -17.61
C LEU A 97 -2.07 0.02 -18.58
N ARG A 98 -0.80 -0.21 -18.23
CA ARG A 98 0.34 -0.03 -19.16
C ARG A 98 0.24 -0.94 -20.38
N ARG A 99 -0.12 -2.22 -20.22
CA ARG A 99 -0.32 -3.17 -21.32
C ARG A 99 -1.48 -2.75 -22.23
N ARG A 100 -2.60 -2.29 -21.67
CA ARG A 100 -3.75 -1.77 -22.43
C ARG A 100 -3.39 -0.50 -23.22
N ASN A 101 -2.68 0.45 -22.60
CA ASN A 101 -2.25 1.69 -23.27
C ASN A 101 -1.14 1.46 -24.32
N ALA A 102 -0.31 0.42 -24.17
CA ALA A 102 0.64 0.03 -25.20
C ALA A 102 -0.04 -0.57 -26.45
N ARG A 103 -1.13 -1.34 -26.28
CA ARG A 103 -1.92 -1.89 -27.40
C ARG A 103 -2.66 -0.80 -28.18
N THR A 104 -3.23 0.21 -27.50
CA THR A 104 -3.93 1.32 -28.17
C THR A 104 -3.01 2.24 -28.96
N ARG A 105 -1.75 2.39 -28.55
CA ARG A 105 -0.75 3.20 -29.27
C ARG A 105 -0.26 2.53 -30.56
N LYS A 106 -0.24 1.19 -30.61
CA LYS A 106 0.12 0.42 -31.82
C LYS A 106 -0.98 0.48 -32.89
N SER A 107 -2.26 0.51 -32.51
CA SER A 107 -3.38 0.58 -33.47
C SER A 107 -3.62 1.96 -34.08
N ARG A 108 -3.16 3.04 -33.41
CA ARG A 108 -3.21 4.41 -33.97
C ARG A 108 -2.11 4.73 -34.97
N ARG A 109 -0.97 4.02 -34.92
CA ARG A 109 0.16 4.26 -35.85
C ARG A 109 -0.03 3.63 -37.24
N THR A 110 -1.00 2.72 -37.40
CA THR A 110 -1.30 2.04 -38.67
C THR A 110 -2.48 2.65 -39.43
N LYS A 111 -3.10 3.74 -38.92
CA LYS A 111 -4.24 4.41 -39.54
C LYS A 111 -3.94 5.87 -39.96
N LYS A 112 -2.79 6.12 -40.61
CA LYS A 112 -2.62 7.33 -41.42
C LYS A 112 -2.98 6.98 -42.88
N PRO A 113 -4.08 7.50 -43.44
CA PRO A 113 -4.30 7.42 -44.87
C PRO A 113 -3.36 8.41 -45.57
N TRP A 114 -2.69 7.92 -46.62
CA TRP A 114 -1.96 8.76 -47.57
C TRP A 114 -2.97 9.65 -48.29
N ARG A 115 -2.69 10.96 -48.32
CA ARG A 115 -3.34 11.93 -49.22
C ARG A 115 -2.42 12.13 -50.41
#